data_AF-G0U079-F1
#
_entry.id   AF-G0U079-F1
#
_cell.length_a   1.000
_cell.length_b   1.000
_cell.length_c   1.000
_cell.angle_alpha   90.00
_cell.angle_beta   90.00
_cell.angle_gamma   90.00
#
_symmetry.space_group_name_H-M   'P 1'
#
loop_
_entity.id
_entity.type
_entity.pdbx_description
1 polymer ?
#
loop_
_entity_poly.entity_id
_entity_poly.type
_entity_poly.pdbx_seq_one_letter_code
_entity_poly.pdbx_strand_id
1 'polypeptide(L)'
;MIWPSRVRFMRHIGQDVPKRHTHFVLECKLMYEKSFRDSWLDSLCRAVSQLDEPMAKNVSRPQQRMLQRKVACYQYNQFGLFNVPYYRLANVDRYYAIQGVAGTREWVPYVNVSYWTMNKMVRSGNLLVHRVHYTGWGTDTHLKRGGWEHRWNKVMQRNVLQYNRI
;
A
#
# COMPACT_ATOMS: atom_id res chain seq x y z
N MET A 1 11.31 -3.76 -13.12
CA MET A 1 10.89 -3.39 -14.50
C MET A 1 9.42 -3.76 -14.65
N ILE A 2 8.50 -2.78 -14.65
CA ILE A 2 7.06 -3.05 -14.80
C ILE A 2 6.79 -3.12 -16.31
N TRP A 3 6.55 -4.32 -16.83
CA TRP A 3 6.16 -4.48 -18.23
C TRP A 3 4.76 -3.88 -18.43
N PRO A 4 4.56 -2.92 -19.36
CA PRO A 4 3.23 -2.41 -19.66
C PRO A 4 2.35 -3.53 -20.26
N SER A 5 1.09 -3.57 -19.86
CA SER A 5 0.12 -4.56 -20.34
C SER A 5 -0.07 -4.46 -21.86
N ARG A 6 -0.24 -5.61 -22.55
CA ARG A 6 -0.52 -5.68 -24.00
C ARG A 6 -1.78 -4.88 -24.41
N VAL A 7 -2.70 -4.65 -23.48
CA VAL A 7 -3.93 -3.84 -23.66
C VAL A 7 -3.61 -2.37 -23.96
N ARG A 8 -2.45 -1.85 -23.53
CA ARG A 8 -2.00 -0.49 -23.89
C ARG A 8 -1.56 -0.35 -25.36
N PHE A 9 -1.38 -1.45 -26.08
CA PHE A 9 -1.01 -1.44 -27.51
C PHE A 9 -2.19 -1.63 -28.47
N MET A 10 -3.38 -2.02 -27.97
CA MET A 10 -4.58 -2.00 -28.81
C MET A 10 -4.91 -0.55 -29.20
N ARG A 11 -5.28 -0.34 -30.47
CA ARG A 11 -5.75 0.96 -30.99
C ARG A 11 -7.11 1.29 -30.36
N HIS A 12 -7.50 2.57 -30.35
CA HIS A 12 -8.77 3.08 -29.80
C HIS A 12 -10.03 2.62 -30.57
N ILE A 13 -10.12 1.33 -30.89
CA ILE A 13 -11.22 0.72 -31.64
C ILE A 13 -12.11 0.00 -30.62
N GLY A 14 -13.36 0.43 -30.48
CA GLY A 14 -14.33 -0.18 -29.56
C GLY A 14 -14.00 -0.01 -28.07
N GLN A 15 -13.52 1.17 -27.66
CA GLN A 15 -13.18 1.42 -26.26
C GLN A 15 -14.45 1.60 -25.39
N ASP A 16 -14.64 0.69 -24.42
CA ASP A 16 -15.84 0.69 -23.54
C ASP A 16 -15.84 1.77 -22.45
N VAL A 17 -14.67 2.09 -21.88
CA VAL A 17 -14.55 3.02 -20.73
C VAL A 17 -14.15 4.40 -21.24
N PRO A 18 -14.76 5.51 -20.79
CA PRO A 18 -14.45 6.85 -21.29
C PRO A 18 -12.98 7.27 -21.05
N LYS A 19 -12.36 6.77 -19.96
CA LYS A 19 -10.95 7.00 -19.64
C LYS A 19 -10.18 5.69 -19.75
N ARG A 20 -9.33 5.58 -20.77
CA ARG A 20 -8.43 4.41 -20.95
C ARG A 20 -7.54 4.16 -19.75
N HIS A 21 -7.10 5.22 -19.06
CA HIS A 21 -6.24 5.13 -17.89
C HIS A 21 -6.92 4.44 -16.68
N THR A 22 -8.24 4.27 -16.67
CA THR A 22 -8.92 3.47 -15.65
C THR A 22 -8.40 2.03 -15.61
N HIS A 23 -7.89 1.49 -16.73
CA HIS A 23 -7.22 0.19 -16.75
C HIS A 23 -6.00 0.12 -15.81
N PHE A 24 -5.28 1.24 -15.62
CA PHE A 24 -4.15 1.31 -14.69
C PHE A 24 -4.56 1.05 -13.24
N VAL A 25 -5.80 1.37 -12.87
CA VAL A 25 -6.32 1.06 -11.52
C VAL A 25 -6.34 -0.45 -11.29
N LEU A 26 -6.67 -1.24 -12.31
CA LEU A 26 -6.61 -2.71 -12.25
C LEU A 26 -5.17 -3.20 -12.19
N GLU A 27 -4.25 -2.60 -12.96
CA GLU A 27 -2.82 -2.89 -12.86
C GLU A 27 -2.30 -2.63 -11.43
N CYS A 28 -2.73 -1.55 -10.77
CA CYS A 28 -2.40 -1.28 -9.37
C CYS A 28 -2.93 -2.35 -8.42
N LYS A 29 -4.14 -2.89 -8.63
CA LYS A 29 -4.64 -4.02 -7.83
C LYS A 29 -3.75 -5.24 -7.95
N LEU A 30 -3.31 -5.57 -9.16
CA LEU A 30 -2.37 -6.66 -9.39
C LEU A 30 -0.99 -6.41 -8.74
N MET A 31 -0.58 -5.16 -8.52
CA MET A 31 0.65 -4.87 -7.76
C MET A 31 0.51 -5.29 -6.29
N TYR A 32 -0.64 -5.02 -5.66
CA TYR A 32 -0.92 -5.48 -4.29
C TYR A 32 -1.09 -7.01 -4.22
N GLU A 33 -1.74 -7.64 -5.20
CA GLU A 33 -1.82 -9.11 -5.25
C GLU A 33 -0.42 -9.76 -5.30
N LYS A 34 0.48 -9.20 -6.12
CA LYS A 34 1.88 -9.66 -6.16
C LYS A 34 2.59 -9.43 -4.84
N SER A 35 2.31 -8.34 -4.14
CA SER A 35 2.93 -8.11 -2.84
C SER A 35 2.43 -9.09 -1.77
N PHE A 36 1.17 -9.50 -1.79
CA PHE A 36 0.67 -10.55 -0.90
C PHE A 36 1.36 -11.89 -1.14
N ARG A 37 1.59 -12.24 -2.41
CA ARG A 37 2.37 -13.44 -2.79
C ARG A 37 3.82 -13.36 -2.31
N ASP A 38 4.46 -12.19 -2.43
CA ASP A 38 5.92 -12.07 -2.33
C ASP A 38 6.42 -11.57 -0.97
N SER A 39 5.58 -10.89 -0.16
CA SER A 39 6.02 -10.15 1.03
C SER A 39 6.64 -11.01 2.12
N TRP A 40 6.08 -12.20 2.39
CA TRP A 40 6.65 -13.12 3.39
C TRP A 40 8.02 -13.63 2.96
N LEU A 41 8.15 -14.06 1.71
CA LEU A 41 9.40 -14.58 1.14
C LEU A 41 10.49 -13.50 1.10
N ASP A 42 10.18 -12.29 0.61
CA ASP A 42 11.12 -11.17 0.55
C ASP A 42 11.61 -10.77 1.95
N SER A 43 10.69 -10.67 2.91
CA SER A 43 11.03 -10.28 4.28
C SER A 43 11.90 -11.32 4.98
N LEU A 44 11.61 -12.61 4.79
CA LEU A 44 12.40 -13.70 5.35
C LEU A 44 13.82 -13.72 4.75
N CYS A 45 13.94 -13.61 3.42
CA CYS A 45 15.24 -13.60 2.75
C CYS A 45 16.10 -12.40 3.21
N ARG A 46 15.49 -11.23 3.39
CA ARG A 46 16.17 -10.03 3.92
C ARG A 46 16.64 -10.24 5.36
N ALA A 47 15.76 -10.71 6.25
CA ALA A 47 16.10 -10.93 7.66
C ALA A 47 17.24 -11.94 7.80
N VAL A 48 17.16 -13.06 7.07
CA VAL A 48 18.20 -14.10 7.09
C VAL A 48 19.54 -13.57 6.56
N SER A 49 19.52 -12.87 5.42
CA SER A 49 20.75 -12.38 4.78
C SER A 49 21.49 -11.29 5.55
N GLN A 50 20.77 -10.50 6.37
CA GLN A 50 21.33 -9.37 7.13
C GLN A 50 21.64 -9.69 8.60
N LEU A 51 21.32 -10.91 9.07
CA LEU A 51 21.50 -11.27 10.48
C LEU A 51 22.98 -11.38 10.87
N ASP A 52 23.48 -10.46 11.69
CA ASP A 52 24.86 -10.53 12.19
C ASP A 52 25.01 -11.51 13.37
N GLU A 53 23.98 -11.58 14.22
CA GLU A 53 23.91 -12.49 15.35
C GLU A 53 23.84 -13.96 14.91
N PRO A 54 24.29 -14.92 15.76
CA PRO A 54 24.17 -16.33 15.46
C PRO A 54 22.70 -16.72 15.26
N MET A 55 22.37 -17.28 14.09
CA MET A 55 20.98 -17.57 13.70
C MET A 55 20.28 -18.56 14.63
N ALA A 56 21.02 -19.57 15.09
CA ALA A 56 20.53 -20.57 16.02
C ALA A 56 21.74 -21.23 16.71
N LYS A 57 21.49 -21.86 17.87
CA LYS A 57 22.53 -22.56 18.66
C LYS A 57 23.26 -23.66 17.87
N ASN A 58 22.57 -24.27 16.91
CA ASN A 58 23.05 -25.40 16.11
C ASN A 58 23.67 -25.00 14.76
N VAL A 59 23.65 -23.72 14.38
CA VAL A 59 24.23 -23.25 13.11
C VAL A 59 25.55 -22.57 13.41
N SER A 60 26.66 -23.22 13.03
CA SER A 60 27.99 -22.65 13.20
C SER A 60 28.20 -21.42 12.31
N ARG A 61 29.09 -20.51 12.72
CA ARG A 61 29.38 -19.26 11.97
C ARG A 61 29.72 -19.48 10.48
N PRO A 62 30.56 -20.46 10.09
CA PRO A 62 30.84 -20.71 8.67
C PRO A 62 29.60 -21.16 7.88
N GLN A 63 28.78 -22.04 8.49
CA GLN A 63 27.53 -22.51 7.88
C GLN A 63 26.51 -21.39 7.73
N GLN A 64 26.38 -20.52 8.74
CA GLN A 64 25.52 -19.34 8.68
C GLN A 64 25.91 -18.42 7.54
N ARG A 65 27.18 -18.03 7.42
CA ARG A 65 27.65 -17.14 6.34
C ARG A 65 27.40 -17.74 4.96
N MET A 66 27.57 -19.06 4.83
CA MET A 66 27.27 -19.77 3.59
C MET A 66 25.77 -19.75 3.28
N LEU A 67 24.91 -20.02 4.27
CA LEU A 67 23.46 -19.97 4.14
C LEU A 67 23.00 -18.56 3.73
N GLN A 68 23.51 -17.52 4.38
CA GLN A 68 23.18 -16.12 4.08
C GLN A 68 23.45 -15.77 2.61
N ARG A 69 24.62 -16.15 2.09
CA ARG A 69 24.98 -15.95 0.68
C ARG A 69 24.07 -16.74 -0.25
N LYS A 70 23.73 -17.99 0.09
CA LYS A 70 22.81 -18.82 -0.71
C LYS A 70 21.39 -18.24 -0.72
N VAL A 71 20.89 -17.73 0.40
CA VAL A 71 19.58 -17.09 0.50
C VAL A 71 19.54 -15.79 -0.28
N ALA A 72 20.58 -14.95 -0.20
CA ALA A 72 20.69 -13.74 -1.02
C ALA A 72 20.73 -14.07 -2.52
N CYS A 73 21.50 -15.09 -2.92
CA CYS A 73 21.53 -15.58 -4.30
C CYS A 73 20.15 -16.08 -4.75
N TYR A 74 19.44 -16.85 -3.92
CA TYR A 74 18.08 -17.29 -4.20
C TYR A 74 17.13 -16.11 -4.42
N GLN A 75 17.16 -15.10 -3.54
CA GLN A 75 16.32 -13.91 -3.63
C GLN A 75 16.57 -13.13 -4.92
N TYR A 76 17.84 -12.90 -5.29
CA TYR A 76 18.20 -12.19 -6.52
C TYR A 76 17.77 -12.91 -7.80
N ASN A 77 17.61 -14.24 -7.74
CA ASN A 77 17.14 -15.06 -8.86
C ASN A 77 15.61 -15.17 -8.96
N GLN A 78 14.84 -14.60 -8.02
CA GLN A 78 13.38 -14.58 -8.12
C GLN A 78 12.91 -13.52 -9.13
N PHE A 79 12.85 -13.89 -10.40
CA PHE A 79 12.36 -13.00 -11.45
C PHE A 79 10.90 -12.59 -11.20
N GLY A 80 10.64 -11.28 -11.19
CA GLY A 80 9.30 -10.73 -10.99
C GLY A 80 8.84 -10.63 -9.52
N LEU A 81 9.73 -10.92 -8.57
CA LEU A 81 9.50 -10.66 -7.14
C LEU A 81 9.14 -9.18 -6.92
N PHE A 82 8.02 -8.94 -6.27
CA PHE A 82 7.56 -7.60 -5.97
C PHE A 82 8.20 -7.07 -4.68
N ASN A 83 9.20 -6.19 -4.83
CA ASN A 83 9.94 -5.59 -3.73
C ASN A 83 9.72 -4.07 -3.60
N VAL A 84 8.76 -3.51 -4.34
CA VAL A 84 8.49 -2.07 -4.37
C VAL A 84 7.73 -1.66 -3.11
N PRO A 85 8.22 -0.69 -2.33
CA PRO A 85 7.53 -0.25 -1.12
C PRO A 85 6.22 0.48 -1.46
N TYR A 86 5.18 0.29 -0.63
CA TYR A 86 3.80 0.74 -0.96
C TYR A 86 3.65 2.24 -1.18
N TYR A 87 4.41 3.09 -0.46
CA TYR A 87 4.35 4.54 -0.66
C TYR A 87 4.87 5.00 -2.03
N ARG A 88 5.55 4.14 -2.79
CA ARG A 88 5.98 4.39 -4.17
C ARG A 88 4.93 3.98 -5.20
N LEU A 89 3.87 3.28 -4.80
CA LEU A 89 2.78 2.93 -5.70
C LEU A 89 1.88 4.13 -5.91
N ALA A 90 1.50 4.37 -7.17
CA ALA A 90 0.60 5.46 -7.52
C ALA A 90 -0.81 5.16 -6.98
N ASN A 91 -1.42 6.15 -6.33
CA ASN A 91 -2.82 6.08 -5.93
C ASN A 91 -3.67 6.74 -7.01
N VAL A 92 -4.41 5.93 -7.76
CA VAL A 92 -5.26 6.38 -8.86
C VAL A 92 -6.71 6.02 -8.55
N ASP A 93 -7.59 7.00 -8.65
CA ASP A 93 -8.99 6.79 -8.31
C ASP A 93 -9.71 5.89 -9.32
N ARG A 94 -10.70 5.15 -8.83
CA ARG A 94 -11.46 4.17 -9.62
C ARG A 94 -12.53 4.77 -10.53
N TYR A 95 -12.82 6.07 -10.41
CA TYR A 95 -13.94 6.70 -11.10
C TYR A 95 -13.48 7.51 -12.32
N TYR A 96 -12.48 8.37 -12.13
CA TYR A 96 -12.04 9.34 -13.14
C TYR A 96 -10.57 9.17 -13.52
N ALA A 97 -9.91 8.14 -12.96
CA ALA A 97 -8.50 7.85 -13.09
C ALA A 97 -7.60 9.04 -12.69
N ILE A 98 -8.02 9.83 -11.69
CA ILE A 98 -7.24 10.95 -11.15
C ILE A 98 -6.30 10.42 -10.08
N GLN A 99 -5.02 10.78 -10.19
CA GLN A 99 -3.99 10.44 -9.22
C GLN A 99 -4.00 11.40 -8.02
N GLY A 100 -3.63 10.90 -6.85
CA GLY A 100 -3.29 11.73 -5.69
C GLY A 100 -2.10 11.15 -4.93
N VAL A 101 -1.43 11.99 -4.14
CA VAL A 101 -0.36 11.55 -3.23
C VAL A 101 -0.99 11.21 -1.88
N ALA A 102 -0.83 9.96 -1.42
CA ALA A 102 -1.32 9.58 -0.10
C ALA A 102 -0.55 10.33 1.00
N GLY A 103 -1.28 10.83 2.01
CA GLY A 103 -0.72 11.68 3.05
C GLY A 103 -0.82 13.19 2.74
N THR A 104 -1.21 13.58 1.52
CA THR A 104 -1.58 14.97 1.20
C THR A 104 -3.11 15.12 1.20
N ARG A 105 -3.58 16.37 1.12
CA ARG A 105 -5.02 16.68 1.03
C ARG A 105 -5.64 16.29 -0.32
N GLU A 106 -4.82 15.90 -1.29
CA GLU A 106 -5.27 15.54 -2.64
C GLU A 106 -5.78 14.10 -2.74
N TRP A 107 -5.53 13.27 -1.71
CA TRP A 107 -6.00 11.89 -1.62
C TRP A 107 -6.83 11.68 -0.35
N VAL A 108 -8.00 11.05 -0.48
CA VAL A 108 -8.92 10.79 0.63
C VAL A 108 -8.85 9.29 1.01
N PRO A 109 -8.18 8.92 2.13
CA PRO A 109 -7.73 7.54 2.35
C PRO A 109 -8.84 6.52 2.62
N TYR A 110 -9.90 6.89 3.34
CA TYR A 110 -10.94 5.91 3.72
C TYR A 110 -11.75 5.43 2.51
N VAL A 111 -12.06 6.35 1.57
CA VAL A 111 -12.81 6.04 0.35
C VAL A 111 -11.87 5.66 -0.80
N ASN A 112 -10.57 5.90 -0.66
CA ASN A 112 -9.53 5.67 -1.68
C ASN A 112 -9.84 6.36 -3.01
N VAL A 113 -10.06 7.67 -2.96
CA VAL A 113 -10.33 8.52 -4.13
C VAL A 113 -9.54 9.83 -4.05
N SER A 114 -9.38 10.48 -5.21
CA SER A 114 -8.81 11.82 -5.28
C SER A 114 -9.73 12.88 -4.65
N TYR A 115 -9.18 14.04 -4.31
CA TYR A 115 -9.94 15.19 -3.80
C TYR A 115 -11.03 15.64 -4.79
N TRP A 116 -10.74 15.57 -6.09
CA TRP A 116 -11.66 15.97 -7.16
C TRP A 116 -12.91 15.09 -7.12
N THR A 117 -12.70 13.78 -7.07
CA THR A 117 -13.76 12.77 -6.99
C THR A 117 -14.54 12.90 -5.69
N MET A 118 -13.84 13.09 -4.55
CA MET A 118 -14.50 13.32 -3.26
C MET A 118 -15.42 14.54 -3.30
N ASN A 119 -14.93 15.67 -3.81
CA ASN A 119 -15.72 16.90 -3.91
C ASN A 119 -16.96 16.69 -4.79
N LYS A 120 -16.81 16.04 -5.95
CA LYS A 120 -17.93 15.74 -6.85
C LYS A 120 -18.98 14.85 -6.17
N MET A 121 -18.55 13.73 -5.57
CA MET A 121 -19.46 12.76 -4.95
C MET A 121 -20.19 13.31 -3.73
N VAL A 122 -19.53 14.12 -2.90
CA VAL A 122 -20.16 14.73 -1.72
C VAL A 122 -21.18 15.79 -2.14
N ARG A 123 -20.83 16.67 -3.08
CA ARG A 123 -21.74 17.74 -3.53
C ARG A 123 -22.96 17.21 -4.26
N SER A 124 -22.84 16.09 -4.97
CA SER A 124 -23.94 15.46 -5.68
C SER A 124 -24.78 14.50 -4.83
N GLY A 125 -24.48 14.35 -3.53
CA GLY A 125 -25.21 13.44 -2.65
C GLY A 125 -24.95 11.94 -2.90
N ASN A 126 -23.88 11.59 -3.62
CA ASN A 126 -23.52 10.19 -3.90
C ASN A 126 -22.78 9.53 -2.74
N LEU A 127 -22.26 10.32 -1.79
CA LEU A 127 -21.57 9.84 -0.61
C LEU A 127 -22.29 10.36 0.63
N LEU A 128 -22.71 9.43 1.50
CA LEU A 128 -23.24 9.78 2.81
C LEU A 128 -22.11 10.24 3.73
N VAL A 129 -22.06 11.53 4.00
CA VAL A 129 -21.13 12.16 4.94
C VAL A 129 -21.85 13.23 5.74
N HIS A 130 -21.33 13.53 6.92
CA HIS A 130 -21.86 14.61 7.76
C HIS A 130 -20.91 15.81 7.68
N ARG A 131 -21.48 16.98 7.35
CA ARG A 131 -20.71 18.22 7.32
C ARG A 131 -20.33 18.62 8.76
N VAL A 132 -19.06 18.94 8.95
CA VAL A 132 -18.52 19.55 10.17
C VAL A 132 -17.91 20.91 9.83
N HIS A 133 -17.70 21.78 10.81
CA HIS A 133 -17.07 23.08 10.57
C HIS A 133 -15.64 22.91 10.03
N TYR A 134 -15.32 23.61 8.94
CA TYR A 134 -14.12 23.37 8.13
C TYR A 134 -12.79 23.75 8.80
N THR A 135 -12.83 24.56 9.88
CA THR A 135 -11.62 25.00 10.61
C THR A 135 -11.30 24.13 11.84
N GLY A 136 -12.23 23.29 12.28
CA GLY A 136 -12.08 22.52 13.52
C GLY A 136 -11.59 21.09 13.31
N TRP A 137 -11.31 20.40 14.41
CA TRP A 137 -10.97 18.97 14.43
C TRP A 137 -12.18 18.04 14.18
N GLY A 138 -13.39 18.58 14.04
CA GLY A 138 -14.60 17.80 13.83
C GLY A 138 -15.27 17.35 15.13
N THR A 139 -15.97 16.22 15.10
CA THR A 139 -16.78 15.71 16.23
C THR A 139 -16.07 14.63 17.06
N ASP A 140 -15.06 13.96 16.50
CA ASP A 140 -14.35 12.83 17.12
C ASP A 140 -13.56 13.24 18.37
N THR A 141 -13.72 12.48 19.45
CA THR A 141 -13.09 12.78 20.75
C THR A 141 -11.58 12.61 20.71
N HIS A 142 -11.08 11.60 19.99
CA HIS A 142 -9.65 11.33 19.88
C HIS A 142 -8.94 12.36 19.01
N LEU A 143 -9.57 12.75 17.89
CA LEU A 143 -9.05 13.79 17.01
C LEU A 143 -8.99 15.16 17.69
N LYS A 144 -9.98 15.51 18.52
CA LYS A 144 -9.97 16.73 19.33
C LYS A 144 -8.87 16.77 20.40
N ARG A 145 -8.52 15.62 20.98
CA ARG A 145 -7.56 15.54 22.10
C ARG A 145 -6.11 15.75 21.68
N GLY A 146 -5.70 15.25 20.52
CA GLY A 146 -4.30 15.32 20.09
C GLY A 146 -4.10 15.20 18.59
N GLY A 147 -5.10 15.57 17.79
CA GLY A 147 -4.99 15.60 16.34
C GLY A 147 -4.79 14.23 15.68
N TRP A 148 -4.21 14.25 14.49
CA TRP A 148 -4.06 13.09 13.63
C TRP A 148 -3.21 11.99 14.26
N GLU A 149 -2.08 12.36 14.88
CA GLU A 149 -1.15 11.41 15.51
C GLU A 149 -1.78 10.69 16.69
N HIS A 150 -2.50 11.41 17.57
CA HIS A 150 -3.19 10.78 18.69
C HIS A 150 -4.25 9.77 18.21
N ARG A 151 -5.03 10.15 17.20
CA ARG A 151 -6.03 9.25 16.62
C ARG A 151 -5.38 8.01 15.98
N TRP A 152 -4.25 8.17 15.29
CA TRP A 152 -3.48 7.06 14.73
C TRP A 152 -3.00 6.09 15.82
N ASN A 153 -2.45 6.63 16.92
CA ASN A 153 -2.03 5.83 18.07
C ASN A 153 -3.19 5.05 18.70
N LYS A 154 -4.39 5.64 18.78
CA LYS A 154 -5.59 4.95 19.30
C LYS A 154 -6.04 3.78 18.43
N VAL A 155 -5.87 3.86 17.11
CA VAL A 155 -6.11 2.72 16.21
C VAL A 155 -5.11 1.60 16.47
N MET A 156 -3.82 1.93 16.64
CA MET A 156 -2.78 0.94 16.98
C MET A 156 -3.03 0.26 18.34
N GLN A 157 -3.42 1.04 19.35
CA GLN A 157 -3.74 0.53 20.68
C GLN A 157 -4.84 -0.54 20.62
N ARG A 158 -5.93 -0.26 19.90
CA ARG A 158 -7.03 -1.22 19.73
C ARG A 158 -6.65 -2.40 18.86
N ASN A 159 -5.88 -2.23 17.78
CA ASN A 159 -5.65 -3.34 16.86
C ASN A 159 -4.56 -4.32 17.34
N VAL A 160 -3.61 -3.87 18.16
CA VAL A 160 -2.43 -4.66 18.54
C VAL A 160 -2.23 -4.71 20.04
N LEU A 161 -2.09 -3.55 20.69
CA LEU A 161 -1.59 -3.46 22.07
C LEU A 161 -2.59 -3.94 23.12
N GLN A 162 -3.88 -4.06 22.76
CA GLN A 162 -4.88 -4.63 23.67
C GLN A 162 -4.74 -6.15 23.87
N TYR A 163 -4.03 -6.83 22.95
CA TYR A 163 -3.87 -8.28 22.98
C TYR A 163 -2.56 -8.66 23.67
N ASN A 164 -2.64 -9.39 24.77
CA ASN A 164 -1.50 -10.07 25.37
C ASN A 164 -1.22 -11.36 24.58
N ARG A 165 -0.44 -11.25 23.51
CA ARG A 165 -0.10 -12.40 22.66
C ARG A 165 0.73 -13.43 23.45
N ILE A 166 0.41 -14.71 23.23
CA ILE A 166 1.10 -15.88 23.77
C ILE A 166 2.22 -16.28 22.80
#